data_AF-A0A2T2U8U0-F1
#
_entry.id   AF-A0A2T2U8U0-F1
#
_cell.length_a   1.000
_cell.length_b   1.000
_cell.length_c   1.000
_cell.angle_alpha   90.00
_cell.angle_beta   90.00
_cell.angle_gamma   90.00
#
_symmetry.space_group_name_H-M   'P 1'
#
loop_
_entity.id
_entity.type
_entity.pdbx_description
1 polymer ?
#
loop_
_entity_poly.entity_id
_entity_poly.type
_entity_poly.pdbx_seq_one_letter_code
_entity_poly.pdbx_strand_id
1 'polypeptide(L)' 'MTLELHDLLGRRVATLVNDRRVEPSTHTYDWTPRSGAVSSGTYMLRLRAGDATRTRRLVVVR' A
#
# COMPACT_ATOMS: atom_id res chain seq x y z
N MET A 1 4.90 -0.43 11.42
CA MET A 1 4.85 -0.02 10.01
C MET A 1 3.55 -0.52 9.37
N THR A 2 2.83 0.34 8.66
CA THR A 2 1.72 -0.09 7.80
C THR A 2 1.94 0.38 6.37
N LEU A 3 1.61 -0.47 5.41
CA LEU A 3 1.59 -0.16 3.99
C LEU A 3 0.19 -0.45 3.46
N GLU A 4 -0.51 0.57 2.99
CA GLU A 4 -1.92 0.51 2.60
C GLU A 4 -2.13 1.05 1.20
N LEU A 5 -3.05 0.45 0.45
CA LEU A 5 -3.51 0.92 -0.86
C LEU A 5 -4.86 1.62 -0.68
N HIS A 6 -4.98 2.83 -1.21
CA HIS A 6 -6.19 3.64 -1.17
C HIS A 6 -6.65 4.01 -2.58
N ASP A 7 -7.97 4.13 -2.78
CA ASP A 7 -8.50 4.77 -3.98
C ASP A 7 -8.41 6.32 -3.88
N LEU A 8 -8.81 7.02 -4.95
CA LEU A 8 -8.77 8.48 -5.01
C LEU A 8 -9.71 9.18 -4.02
N LEU A 9 -10.71 8.47 -3.50
CA LEU A 9 -11.60 8.97 -2.44
C LEU A 9 -11.01 8.72 -1.05
N GLY A 10 -9.80 8.14 -0.96
CA GLY A 10 -9.12 7.81 0.28
C GLY A 10 -9.61 6.50 0.93
N ARG A 11 -10.55 5.78 0.31
CA ARG A 11 -11.04 4.51 0.86
C ARG A 11 -9.91 3.49 0.77
N ARG A 12 -9.68 2.77 1.87
CA ARG A 12 -8.66 1.72 1.92
C ARG A 12 -9.14 0.50 1.14
N VAL A 13 -8.40 0.16 0.09
CA VAL A 13 -8.65 -0.96 -0.82
C VAL A 13 -7.97 -2.22 -0.31
N ALA A 14 -6.72 -2.08 0.17
CA ALA A 14 -5.97 -3.20 0.70
C ALA A 14 -4.97 -2.74 1.79
N THR A 15 -4.65 -3.65 2.70
CA THR A 15 -3.50 -3.53 3.59
C THR A 15 -2.46 -4.52 3.10
N LEU A 16 -1.31 -4.02 2.64
CA LEU A 16 -0.23 -4.83 2.06
C LEU A 16 0.73 -5.31 3.15
N VAL A 17 1.04 -4.43 4.11
CA VAL A 17 1.88 -4.73 5.27
C VAL A 17 1.22 -4.15 6.51
N ASN A 18 1.16 -4.93 7.59
CA ASN A 18 0.72 -4.48 8.90
C ASN A 18 1.58 -5.13 9.97
N ASP A 19 2.83 -4.67 10.07
CA ASP A 19 3.81 -5.26 10.96
C ASP A 19 4.35 -4.21 11.93
N ARG A 20 4.28 -4.53 13.23
CA ARG A 20 4.74 -3.65 14.31
C ARG A 20 6.22 -3.80 14.61
N ARG A 21 6.91 -4.80 14.05
CA ARG A 21 8.31 -5.17 14.36
C ARG A 21 9.17 -5.21 13.11
N VAL A 22 9.14 -4.14 12.33
CA VAL A 22 10.02 -3.98 11.16
C VAL A 22 11.27 -3.24 11.61
N GLU A 23 12.42 -3.93 11.57
CA GLU A 23 13.71 -3.33 11.89
C GLU A 23 14.11 -2.27 10.85
N PRO A 24 14.91 -1.26 11.23
CA PRO A 24 15.41 -0.26 10.29
C PRO A 24 16.33 -0.88 9.22
N SER A 25 15.79 -1.11 8.03
CA SER A 25 16.53 -1.54 6.84
C SER A 25 15.66 -1.41 5.58
N THR A 26 16.18 -1.84 4.43
CA THR A 26 15.38 -2.01 3.21
C THR A 26 14.62 -3.33 3.27
N HIS A 27 13.30 -3.25 3.11
CA HIS A 27 12.42 -4.41 3.03
C HIS A 27 11.71 -4.42 1.67
N THR A 28 11.66 -5.58 1.03
CA THR A 28 10.92 -5.80 -0.21
C THR A 28 9.76 -6.74 0.07
N TYR A 29 8.57 -6.39 -0.43
CA TYR A 29 7.37 -7.20 -0.29
C TYR A 29 6.79 -7.45 -1.67
N ASP A 30 6.63 -8.73 -2.02
CA ASP A 30 5.88 -9.12 -3.19
C ASP A 30 4.40 -9.22 -2.84
N TRP A 31 3.56 -8.60 -3.67
CA TRP A 31 2.12 -8.63 -3.47
C TRP A 31 1.41 -8.89 -4.79
N THR A 32 0.48 -9.85 -4.74
CA THR A 32 -0.44 -10.15 -5.83
C THR A 32 -1.87 -10.00 -5.31
N PRO A 33 -2.67 -9.07 -5.85
CA PRO A 33 -4.06 -8.96 -5.46
C PRO A 33 -4.84 -10.21 -5.86
N ARG A 34 -5.81 -10.61 -5.03
CA ARG A 34 -6.82 -11.59 -5.45
C ARG A 34 -7.57 -11.07 -6.68
N SER A 35 -7.99 -11.97 -7.56
CA SER A 35 -8.77 -11.61 -8.74
C SER A 35 -9.97 -10.74 -8.37
N GLY A 36 -10.19 -9.65 -9.11
CA GLY A 36 -11.27 -8.69 -8.88
C GLY A 36 -11.07 -7.73 -7.68
N ALA A 37 -10.11 -7.96 -6.78
CA ALA A 37 -9.95 -7.13 -5.58
C ALA A 37 -9.44 -5.72 -5.87
N VAL A 38 -8.74 -5.53 -6.99
CA VAL A 38 -8.22 -4.23 -7.44
C VAL A 38 -8.51 -4.07 -8.92
N SER A 39 -9.21 -3.00 -9.30
CA SER A 39 -9.52 -2.67 -10.69
C SER A 39 -8.37 -1.92 -11.36
N SER A 40 -8.39 -1.81 -12.69
CA SER A 40 -7.55 -0.82 -13.37
C SER A 40 -7.92 0.58 -12.89
N GLY A 41 -6.94 1.46 -12.71
CA GLY A 41 -7.18 2.81 -12.21
C GLY A 41 -6.03 3.39 -11.42
N THR A 42 -6.23 4.61 -10.90
CA THR A 42 -5.25 5.30 -10.07
C THR A 42 -5.50 5.04 -8.59
N TYR A 43 -4.43 4.76 -7.86
CA TYR A 43 -4.44 4.50 -6.42
C TYR A 43 -3.32 5.26 -5.72
N MET A 44 -3.45 5.39 -4.40
CA MET A 44 -2.42 5.94 -3.52
C MET A 44 -1.91 4.86 -2.58
N LEU A 45 -0.62 4.56 -2.68
CA LEU A 45 0.11 3.74 -1.73
C LEU A 45 0.54 4.62 -0.56
N ARG A 46 0.20 4.25 0.67
CA ARG A 46 0.55 4.98 1.89
C ARG A 46 1.37 4.11 2.82
N LEU A 47 2.58 4.55 3.12
CA LEU A 47 3.46 3.99 4.13
C LEU A 47 3.39 4.85 5.39
N ARG A 48 3.17 4.22 6.55
CA ARG A 48 3.35 4.83 7.87
C ARG A 48 4.38 4.06 8.69
N ALA A 49 5.40 4.75 9.19
CA ALA A 49 6.44 4.18 10.03
C ALA A 49 6.84 5.19 11.11
N GLY A 50 6.46 4.93 12.37
CA GLY A 50 6.56 5.93 13.44
C GLY A 50 5.79 7.20 13.05
N ASP A 51 6.46 8.34 13.13
CA ASP A 51 5.90 9.65 12.78
C ASP A 51 6.00 9.98 11.28
N ALA A 52 6.71 9.16 10.50
CA ALA A 52 6.86 9.36 9.07
C ALA A 52 5.66 8.78 8.30
N THR A 53 5.05 9.61 7.45
CA THR A 53 4.11 9.16 6.43
C THR A 53 4.65 9.49 5.05
N ARG A 54 4.64 8.51 4.14
CA ARG A 54 4.97 8.71 2.73
C ARG A 54 3.83 8.19 1.85
N THR A 55 3.53 8.92 0.80
CA THR A 55 2.52 8.52 -0.19
C THR A 55 3.13 8.45 -1.59
N ARG A 56 2.67 7.50 -2.39
CA ARG A 56 3.04 7.36 -3.81
C ARG A 56 1.78 7.09 -4.63
N ARG A 57 1.66 7.76 -5.77
CA ARG A 57 0.62 7.45 -6.76
C ARG A 57 1.03 6.20 -7.54
N LEU A 58 0.05 5.32 -7.78
CA LEU A 58 0.17 4.11 -8.59
C LEU A 58 -0.92 4.14 -9.66
N VAL A 59 -0.63 3.58 -10.82
CA VAL A 59 -1.64 3.26 -11.84
C VAL A 59 -1.61 1.75 -12.03
N VAL A 60 -2.75 1.11 -11.80
CA VAL A 60 -2.95 -0.32 -12.06
C VAL A 60 -3.51 -0.44 -13.46
N VAL A 61 -2.83 -1.24 -14.29
CA VAL A 61 -3.24 -1.60 -15.65
C VAL A 61 -3.42 -3.12 -15.68
N ARG A 62 -4.43 -3.59 -16.40
CA ARG A 62 -4.66 -5.01 -16.66
C ARG A 62 -4.19 -5.37 -18.06
#